data_AF-A0A2N2PGS9-F1
#
_entry.id   AF-A0A2N2PGS9-F1
#
_cell.length_a   1.000
_cell.length_b   1.000
_cell.length_c   1.000
_cell.angle_alpha   90.00
_cell.angle_beta   90.00
_cell.angle_gamma   90.00
#
_symmetry.space_group_name_H-M   'P 1'
#
loop_
_entity.id
_entity.type
_entity.pdbx_description
1 polymer ?
#
loop_
_entity_poly.entity_id
_entity_poly.type
_entity_poly.pdbx_seq_one_letter_code
_entity_poly.pdbx_strand_id
1 'polypeptide(L)'
;ETQAGMKGNLLELTYQRRAGSYLGPVMRKVRAWVPFELEDELEPRLPQPDYLDLLRADLLMRGQPRERREIAEVWLAVEVSAVVDRGDVERAVRRAGHLRKAGYLALPAVAGEHVTEGAEDLAQRQGALMILDGNVVFWDEALSQALTA
;
A
#
# COMPACT_ATOMS: atom_id res chain seq x y z
N GLU A 1 -2.33 9.08 -25.05
CA GLU A 1 -2.64 8.02 -24.07
C GLU A 1 -3.67 7.07 -24.65
N THR A 2 -3.58 5.77 -24.35
CA THR A 2 -4.60 4.78 -24.72
C THR A 2 -5.76 4.81 -23.71
N GLN A 3 -6.95 4.35 -24.10
CA GLN A 3 -8.12 4.28 -23.21
C GLN A 3 -7.84 3.47 -21.94
N ALA A 4 -7.01 2.43 -22.03
CA ALA A 4 -6.58 1.64 -20.88
C ALA A 4 -5.73 2.46 -19.89
N GLY A 5 -4.79 3.28 -20.38
CA GLY A 5 -3.96 4.14 -19.54
C GLY A 5 -4.77 5.20 -18.80
N MET A 6 -5.73 5.83 -19.49
CA MET A 6 -6.65 6.79 -18.84
C MET A 6 -7.50 6.14 -17.75
N LYS A 7 -7.94 4.88 -17.94
CA LYS A 7 -8.69 4.13 -16.92
C LYS A 7 -7.81 3.83 -15.70
N GLY A 8 -6.54 3.47 -15.92
CA GLY A 8 -5.55 3.24 -14.84
C GLY A 8 -5.32 4.48 -13.99
N ASN A 9 -4.96 5.60 -14.62
CA ASN A 9 -4.72 6.87 -13.92
C ASN A 9 -5.96 7.34 -13.12
N LEU A 10 -7.16 7.13 -13.66
CA LEU A 10 -8.40 7.47 -12.95
C LEU A 10 -8.61 6.59 -11.71
N LEU A 11 -8.24 5.31 -11.78
CA LEU A 11 -8.35 4.36 -10.67
C LEU A 11 -7.39 4.74 -9.55
N GLU A 12 -6.12 5.01 -9.88
CA GLU A 12 -5.09 5.50 -8.94
C GLU A 12 -5.56 6.76 -8.21
N LEU A 13 -6.02 7.76 -8.97
CA LEU A 13 -6.54 9.01 -8.41
C LEU A 13 -7.77 8.77 -7.51
N THR A 14 -8.63 7.82 -7.88
CA THR A 14 -9.80 7.45 -7.07
C THR A 14 -9.37 6.87 -5.73
N TYR A 15 -8.40 5.95 -5.72
CA TYR A 15 -7.86 5.37 -4.49
C TYR A 15 -7.15 6.40 -3.61
N GLN A 16 -6.38 7.31 -4.20
CA GLN A 16 -5.74 8.40 -3.46
C GLN A 16 -6.80 9.30 -2.78
N ARG A 17 -7.79 9.78 -3.52
CA ARG A 17 -8.82 10.70 -3.01
C ARG A 17 -9.75 10.06 -1.99
N ARG A 18 -10.02 8.75 -2.14
CA ARG A 18 -10.94 8.01 -1.28
C ARG A 18 -10.24 7.14 -0.23
N ALA A 19 -8.93 7.29 -0.06
CA ALA A 19 -8.15 6.52 0.91
C ALA A 19 -8.79 6.50 2.30
N GLY A 20 -9.25 7.66 2.79
CA GLY A 20 -9.94 7.77 4.08
C GLY A 20 -11.30 7.06 4.14
N SER A 21 -12.02 6.95 3.02
CA SER A 21 -13.28 6.22 2.94
C SER A 21 -13.06 4.70 2.98
N TYR A 22 -12.04 4.22 2.25
CA TYR A 22 -11.73 2.79 2.16
C TYR A 22 -11.05 2.26 3.43
N LEU A 23 -10.07 2.99 3.95
CA LEU A 23 -9.31 2.58 5.12
C LEU A 23 -9.90 3.08 6.44
N GLY A 24 -10.91 3.96 6.40
CA GLY A 24 -11.60 4.48 7.58
C GLY A 24 -12.09 3.43 8.58
N PRO A 25 -12.58 2.25 8.15
CA PRO A 25 -12.94 1.16 9.05
C PRO A 25 -11.77 0.65 9.91
N VAL A 26 -10.54 0.63 9.38
CA VAL A 26 -9.37 0.02 10.06
C VAL A 26 -8.33 1.03 10.55
N MET A 27 -8.31 2.24 9.97
CA MET A 27 -7.34 3.30 10.24
C MET A 27 -8.03 4.64 10.54
N ARG A 28 -7.37 5.45 11.35
CA ARG A 28 -7.70 6.85 11.65
C ARG A 28 -6.64 7.77 11.05
N LYS A 29 -7.05 9.01 10.74
CA LYS A 29 -6.15 10.06 10.21
C LYS A 29 -5.39 9.63 8.95
N VAL A 30 -6.05 8.87 8.08
CA VAL A 30 -5.49 8.38 6.83
C VAL A 30 -5.07 9.56 5.96
N ARG A 31 -3.85 9.49 5.44
CA ARG A 31 -3.31 10.39 4.43
C ARG A 31 -2.65 9.55 3.33
N ALA A 32 -2.70 10.04 2.09
CA ALA A 32 -2.13 9.38 0.93
C ALA A 32 -1.32 10.38 0.10
N TRP A 33 -0.19 9.94 -0.41
CA TRP A 33 0.72 10.68 -1.27
C TRP A 33 1.12 9.83 -2.45
N VAL A 34 1.45 10.48 -3.56
CA VAL A 34 2.31 9.84 -4.56
C VAL A 34 3.77 9.93 -4.08
N PRO A 35 4.63 8.93 -4.34
CA PRO A 35 5.93 8.82 -3.66
C PRO A 35 6.84 10.06 -3.76
N PHE A 36 6.83 10.77 -4.89
CA PHE A 36 7.69 11.94 -5.10
C PHE A 36 7.37 13.10 -4.12
N GLU A 37 6.14 13.17 -3.58
CA GLU A 37 5.77 14.19 -2.59
C GLU A 37 6.51 14.01 -1.26
N LEU A 38 7.18 12.88 -1.07
CA LEU A 38 7.93 12.51 0.14
C LEU A 38 9.44 12.35 -0.12
N GLU A 39 9.95 12.87 -1.25
CA GLU A 39 11.36 12.78 -1.65
C GLU A 39 12.32 13.21 -0.53
N ASP A 40 12.15 14.42 0.02
CA ASP A 40 12.98 14.96 1.11
C ASP A 40 12.97 14.06 2.37
N GLU A 41 11.89 13.31 2.58
CA GLU A 41 11.73 12.44 3.74
C GLU A 41 12.36 11.05 3.52
N LEU A 42 12.25 10.52 2.30
CA LEU A 42 12.56 9.13 1.97
C LEU A 42 13.94 8.93 1.34
N GLU A 43 14.39 9.83 0.46
CA GLU A 43 15.68 9.71 -0.24
C GLU A 43 16.86 9.58 0.73
N PRO A 44 16.96 10.39 1.82
CA PRO A 44 18.10 10.29 2.74
C PRO A 44 18.13 9.01 3.59
N ARG A 45 17.02 8.25 3.62
CA ARG A 45 16.84 7.06 4.48
C ARG A 45 17.06 5.74 3.74
N LEU A 46 17.23 5.78 2.43
CA LEU A 46 17.26 4.59 1.58
C LEU A 46 18.50 4.59 0.68
N PRO A 47 19.09 3.40 0.41
CA PRO A 47 19.99 3.25 -0.72
C PRO A 47 19.30 3.67 -2.03
N GLN A 48 20.04 4.29 -2.94
CA GLN A 48 19.49 4.79 -4.21
C GLN A 48 18.64 3.75 -4.97
N PRO A 49 19.02 2.46 -5.11
CA PRO A 49 18.18 1.48 -5.81
C PRO A 49 16.82 1.24 -5.12
N ASP A 50 16.80 1.23 -3.80
CA ASP A 50 15.58 1.02 -3.00
C ASP A 50 14.67 2.25 -3.10
N TYR A 51 15.24 3.47 -3.05
CA TYR A 51 14.50 4.72 -3.26
C TYR A 51 13.89 4.79 -4.65
N LEU A 52 14.67 4.50 -5.70
CA LEU A 52 14.19 4.53 -7.09
C LEU A 52 13.08 3.50 -7.35
N ASP A 53 13.12 2.34 -6.69
CA ASP A 53 12.03 1.37 -6.77
C ASP A 53 10.81 1.82 -5.97
N LEU A 54 10.99 2.45 -4.81
CA LEU A 54 9.90 3.00 -4.00
C LEU A 54 9.19 4.17 -4.70
N LEU A 55 9.91 5.00 -5.44
CA LEU A 55 9.35 6.07 -6.27
C LEU A 55 8.35 5.59 -7.33
N ARG A 56 8.39 4.30 -7.66
CA ARG A 56 7.49 3.65 -8.62
C ARG A 56 6.27 2.99 -7.96
N ALA A 57 6.09 3.14 -6.64
CA ALA A 57 4.80 2.81 -6.02
C ALA A 57 3.71 3.75 -6.56
N ASP A 58 2.48 3.28 -6.63
CA ASP A 58 1.37 4.13 -7.05
C ASP A 58 1.02 5.11 -5.93
N LEU A 59 0.95 4.62 -4.69
CA LEU A 59 0.67 5.45 -3.52
C LEU A 59 1.45 5.00 -2.28
N LEU A 60 1.81 5.99 -1.46
CA LEU A 60 2.21 5.80 -0.07
C LEU A 60 1.10 6.33 0.82
N MET A 61 0.66 5.54 1.79
CA MET A 61 -0.34 5.98 2.76
C MET A 61 0.18 5.87 4.18
N ARG A 62 -0.30 6.72 5.08
CA ARG A 62 -0.05 6.57 6.51
C ARG A 62 -1.30 6.86 7.32
N GLY A 63 -1.36 6.29 8.51
CA GLY A 63 -2.41 6.56 9.48
C GLY A 63 -2.22 5.75 10.75
N GLN A 64 -3.22 5.77 11.62
CA GLN A 64 -3.16 5.14 12.94
C GLN A 64 -4.13 3.97 12.98
N PRO A 65 -3.72 2.75 13.36
CA PRO A 65 -4.66 1.66 13.58
C PRO A 65 -5.82 2.09 14.50
N ARG A 66 -7.04 1.70 14.12
CA ARG A 66 -8.24 2.10 14.85
C ARG A 66 -8.36 1.36 16.18
N GLU A 67 -8.21 0.04 16.12
CA GLU A 67 -8.37 -0.87 17.27
C GLU A 67 -7.07 -1.09 18.05
N ARG A 68 -5.91 -0.80 17.47
CA ARG A 68 -4.58 -0.96 18.09
C ARG A 68 -3.94 0.38 18.40
N ARG A 69 -4.50 1.09 19.39
CA ARG A 69 -4.15 2.49 19.70
C ARG A 69 -2.74 2.68 20.26
N GLU A 70 -2.10 1.61 20.74
CA GLU A 70 -0.70 1.59 21.13
C GLU A 70 0.25 1.79 19.94
N ILE A 71 -0.23 1.52 18.72
CA ILE A 71 0.52 1.73 17.48
C ILE A 71 0.27 3.16 17.01
N ALA A 72 1.30 4.01 17.09
CA ALA A 72 1.17 5.43 16.81
C ALA A 72 0.91 5.74 15.33
N GLU A 73 1.53 4.98 14.43
CA GLU A 73 1.44 5.14 12.99
C GLU A 73 1.83 3.84 12.27
N VAL A 74 1.18 3.59 11.14
CA VAL A 74 1.59 2.58 10.14
C VAL A 74 1.65 3.23 8.77
N TRP A 75 2.54 2.71 7.93
CA TRP A 75 2.69 3.08 6.54
C TRP A 75 2.20 1.96 5.62
N LEU A 76 1.64 2.31 4.47
CA LEU A 76 1.25 1.38 3.42
C LEU A 76 2.01 1.73 2.14
N ALA A 77 2.65 0.73 1.52
CA ALA A 77 3.11 0.83 0.13
C ALA A 77 2.04 0.17 -0.75
N VAL A 78 1.37 0.97 -1.59
CA VAL A 78 0.16 0.57 -2.31
C VAL A 78 0.41 0.44 -3.81
N GLU A 79 0.02 -0.70 -4.37
CA GLU A 79 -0.13 -0.90 -5.82
C GLU A 79 -1.61 -0.89 -6.20
N VAL A 80 -1.96 -0.20 -7.28
CA VAL A 80 -3.32 -0.06 -7.79
C VAL A 80 -3.41 -0.72 -9.16
N SER A 81 -4.38 -1.61 -9.34
CA SER A 81 -4.66 -2.25 -10.62
C SER A 81 -6.16 -2.48 -10.79
N ALA A 82 -6.66 -2.44 -12.02
CA ALA A 82 -8.05 -2.84 -12.29
C ALA A 82 -8.25 -4.34 -11.95
N VAL A 83 -7.24 -5.17 -12.22
CA VAL A 83 -7.21 -6.59 -11.87
C VAL A 83 -5.90 -6.85 -11.16
N VAL A 84 -5.95 -7.01 -9.84
CA VAL A 84 -4.78 -7.26 -9.00
C VAL A 84 -4.23 -8.65 -9.31
N ASP A 85 -2.97 -8.69 -9.75
CA ASP A 85 -2.23 -9.90 -10.04
C ASP A 85 -1.08 -10.15 -9.06
N ARG A 86 -0.35 -11.26 -9.26
CA ARG A 86 0.77 -11.64 -8.40
C ARG A 86 1.90 -10.61 -8.42
N GLY A 87 2.16 -10.00 -9.57
CA GLY A 87 3.18 -8.99 -9.73
C GLY A 87 2.86 -7.74 -8.92
N ASP A 88 1.59 -7.36 -8.83
CA ASP A 88 1.14 -6.25 -7.98
C ASP A 88 1.47 -6.52 -6.51
N VAL A 89 1.17 -7.72 -6.01
CA VAL A 89 1.50 -8.10 -4.62
C VAL A 89 3.01 -8.14 -4.38
N GLU A 90 3.79 -8.71 -5.30
CA GLU A 90 5.26 -8.75 -5.20
C GLU A 90 5.88 -7.36 -5.15
N ARG A 91 5.36 -6.42 -5.94
CA ARG A 91 5.78 -5.01 -5.90
C ARG A 91 5.42 -4.36 -4.56
N ALA A 92 4.19 -4.52 -4.07
CA ALA A 92 3.77 -4.00 -2.78
C ALA A 92 4.66 -4.50 -1.63
N VAL A 93 4.90 -5.82 -1.57
CA VAL A 93 5.76 -6.47 -0.55
C VAL A 93 7.17 -5.92 -0.57
N ARG A 94 7.78 -5.84 -1.75
CA ARG A 94 9.15 -5.31 -1.90
C ARG A 94 9.24 -3.86 -1.44
N ARG A 95 8.27 -3.02 -1.81
CA ARG A 95 8.27 -1.58 -1.48
C ARG A 95 7.94 -1.31 -0.01
N ALA A 96 7.07 -2.10 0.60
CA ALA A 96 6.90 -2.08 2.06
C ALA A 96 8.19 -2.48 2.78
N GLY A 97 8.95 -3.44 2.21
CA GLY A 97 10.28 -3.80 2.68
C GLY A 97 11.27 -2.62 2.67
N HIS A 98 11.24 -1.78 1.64
CA HIS A 98 12.06 -0.56 1.60
C HIS A 98 11.69 0.40 2.72
N LEU A 99 10.39 0.68 2.93
CA LEU A 99 9.95 1.52 4.05
C LEU A 99 10.39 0.96 5.42
N ARG A 100 10.38 -0.36 5.60
CA ARG A 100 10.90 -0.99 6.83
C ARG A 100 12.39 -0.75 7.01
N LYS A 101 13.21 -0.86 5.94
CA LYS A 101 14.63 -0.51 5.99
C LYS A 101 14.87 0.95 6.37
N ALA A 102 13.96 1.85 5.99
CA ALA A 102 13.98 3.26 6.39
C ALA A 102 13.47 3.52 7.83
N GLY A 103 13.08 2.48 8.57
CA GLY A 103 12.68 2.56 9.98
C GLY A 103 11.17 2.76 10.22
N TYR A 104 10.34 2.59 9.20
CA TYR A 104 8.88 2.71 9.33
C TYR A 104 8.23 1.35 9.60
N LEU A 105 7.17 1.36 10.43
CA LEU A 105 6.25 0.23 10.50
C LEU A 105 5.37 0.23 9.25
N ALA A 106 5.74 -0.57 8.25
CA ALA A 106 5.08 -0.58 6.95
C ALA A 106 4.42 -1.92 6.61
N LEU A 107 3.26 -1.86 5.95
CA LEU A 107 2.51 -2.99 5.43
C LEU A 107 2.47 -2.89 3.89
N PRO A 108 2.55 -4.03 3.17
CA PRO A 108 2.22 -4.05 1.77
C PRO A 108 0.71 -3.96 1.56
N ALA A 109 0.29 -3.25 0.54
CA ALA A 109 -1.11 -3.13 0.18
C ALA A 109 -1.31 -3.19 -1.35
N VAL A 110 -2.42 -3.78 -1.76
CA VAL A 110 -2.89 -3.79 -3.15
C VAL A 110 -4.33 -3.30 -3.21
N ALA A 111 -4.69 -2.62 -4.29
CA ALA A 111 -5.98 -1.99 -4.46
C ALA A 111 -6.52 -2.24 -5.88
N GLY A 112 -7.80 -2.60 -6.00
CA GLY A 112 -8.38 -2.87 -7.32
C GLY A 112 -9.87 -3.21 -7.34
N GLU A 113 -10.40 -3.39 -8.55
CA GLU A 113 -11.79 -3.80 -8.78
C GLU A 113 -11.92 -5.32 -8.70
N HIS A 114 -10.91 -6.05 -9.18
CA HIS A 114 -10.86 -7.51 -9.19
C HIS A 114 -9.49 -8.01 -8.71
N VAL A 115 -9.43 -9.30 -8.36
CA VAL A 115 -8.20 -9.98 -7.93
C VAL A 115 -8.12 -11.36 -8.60
N THR A 116 -6.91 -11.79 -8.94
CA THR A 116 -6.67 -13.16 -9.40
C THR A 116 -6.47 -14.09 -8.20
N GLU A 117 -6.88 -15.36 -8.30
CA GLU A 117 -6.67 -16.37 -7.24
C GLU A 117 -5.20 -16.43 -6.78
N GLY A 118 -4.27 -16.40 -7.74
CA GLY A 118 -2.84 -16.42 -7.43
C GLY A 118 -2.34 -15.20 -6.67
N ALA A 119 -3.00 -14.04 -6.82
CA ALA A 119 -2.70 -12.81 -6.08
C ALA A 119 -3.29 -12.84 -4.68
N GLU A 120 -4.54 -13.28 -4.52
CA GLU A 120 -5.20 -13.45 -3.22
C GLU A 120 -4.41 -14.41 -2.32
N ASP A 121 -4.03 -15.56 -2.86
CA ASP A 121 -3.17 -16.55 -2.21
C ASP A 121 -1.83 -15.95 -1.74
N LEU A 122 -1.21 -15.12 -2.60
CA LEU A 122 0.07 -14.52 -2.28
C LEU A 122 -0.08 -13.41 -1.23
N ALA A 123 -1.14 -12.60 -1.33
CA ALA A 123 -1.44 -11.54 -0.39
C ALA A 123 -1.65 -12.10 1.02
N GLN A 124 -2.43 -13.18 1.16
CA GLN A 124 -2.62 -13.85 2.44
C GLN A 124 -1.30 -14.36 3.03
N ARG A 125 -0.47 -15.02 2.22
CA ARG A 125 0.82 -15.57 2.68
C ARG A 125 1.82 -14.49 3.10
N GLN A 126 1.88 -13.38 2.36
CA GLN A 126 2.83 -12.29 2.57
C GLN A 126 2.30 -11.18 3.49
N GLY A 127 1.08 -11.33 4.03
CA GLY A 127 0.45 -10.31 4.86
C GLY A 127 0.26 -9.00 4.12
N ALA A 128 -0.15 -9.08 2.84
CA ALA A 128 -0.53 -7.91 2.07
C ALA A 128 -2.01 -7.61 2.28
N LEU A 129 -2.27 -6.39 2.73
CA LEU A 129 -3.60 -5.80 2.81
C LEU A 129 -4.21 -5.73 1.39
N MET A 130 -5.48 -6.09 1.22
CA MET A 130 -6.17 -5.80 -0.03
C MET A 130 -7.32 -4.81 0.20
N ILE A 131 -7.45 -3.88 -0.74
CA ILE A 131 -8.54 -2.91 -0.83
C ILE A 131 -9.32 -3.23 -2.11
N LEU A 132 -10.34 -4.06 -1.99
CA LEU A 132 -11.09 -4.60 -3.14
C LEU A 132 -12.51 -4.07 -3.13
N ASP A 133 -12.89 -3.39 -4.20
CA ASP A 133 -14.23 -2.79 -4.36
C ASP A 133 -14.69 -2.02 -3.10
N GLY A 134 -13.75 -1.28 -2.51
CA GLY A 134 -13.96 -0.48 -1.30
C GLY A 134 -14.02 -1.24 0.02
N ASN A 135 -13.81 -2.56 0.03
CA ASN A 135 -13.67 -3.38 1.22
C ASN A 135 -12.20 -3.61 1.55
N VAL A 136 -11.91 -3.71 2.85
CA VAL A 136 -10.58 -3.99 3.36
C VAL A 136 -10.52 -5.42 3.85
N VAL A 137 -9.52 -6.18 3.40
CA VAL A 137 -9.30 -7.58 3.79
C VAL A 137 -7.83 -7.82 4.16
N PHE A 138 -7.60 -8.82 5.03
CA PHE A 138 -6.29 -9.18 5.60
C PHE A 138 -5.63 -8.10 6.46
N TRP A 139 -6.39 -7.15 7.00
CA TRP A 139 -5.84 -6.07 7.84
C TRP A 139 -5.12 -6.59 9.09
N ASP A 140 -5.77 -7.46 9.87
CA ASP A 140 -5.21 -7.93 11.13
C ASP A 140 -4.00 -8.84 10.91
N GLU A 141 -4.03 -9.66 9.86
CA GLU A 141 -2.92 -10.51 9.42
C GLU A 141 -1.72 -9.65 8.98
N ALA A 142 -1.95 -8.66 8.12
CA ALA A 142 -0.92 -7.75 7.62
C ALA A 142 -0.28 -6.95 8.76
N LEU A 143 -1.09 -6.43 9.68
CA LEU A 143 -0.60 -5.70 10.84
C LEU A 143 0.19 -6.59 11.79
N SER A 144 -0.30 -7.80 12.07
CA SER A 144 0.40 -8.75 12.95
C SER A 144 1.75 -9.16 12.36
N GLN A 145 1.80 -9.45 11.07
CA GLN A 145 3.06 -9.79 10.40
C GLN A 145 4.05 -8.62 10.43
N ALA A 146 3.59 -7.38 10.15
CA ALA A 146 4.46 -6.20 10.17
C ALA A 146 5.05 -5.89 11.56
N LEU A 147 4.35 -6.26 12.64
CA LEU A 147 4.87 -6.11 14.00
C LEU A 147 5.94 -7.16 14.38
N THR A 148 6.06 -8.22 13.58
CA THR A 148 7.02 -9.32 13.81
C THR A 148 8.16 -9.36 12.79
N ALA A 149 8.11 -8.50 11.77
CA ALA A 149 9.07 -8.44 10.65
C ALA A 149 10.25 -7.51 10.96
#